data_AF-A0A383DW91-F1
#
_entry.id   AF-A0A383DW91-F1
#
_cell.length_a   1.000
_cell.length_b   1.000
_cell.length_c   1.000
_cell.angle_alpha   90.00
_cell.angle_beta   90.00
_cell.angle_gamma   90.00
#
_symmetry.space_group_name_H-M   'P 1'
#
loop_
_entity.id
_entity.type
_entity.pdbx_description
1 polymer ?
#
loop_
_entity_poly.entity_id
_entity_poly.type
_entity_poly.pdbx_seq_one_letter_code
_entity_poly.pdbx_strand_id
1 'polypeptide(L)'
;DVIVGLGGGSNMDLAKIAAAVQTHGGQASSYFGMDKIPGPVMPLVCIPTTSGTGSEVSHSAVLTDKTNQIKVSTQSNYLRPALALVDPQLSYSCPRQVAADSGIDALTHAIEAYTAVEYDRLVVPPGETCAYMGSFPLADCLAEKAIELIGGNLVAAVNDADEQARDNMALAATLAGMAFSNSGVALVHALEYPLGGVLHCSHGAGNGLLLPYVMKFNRPAREAAFARIAGLLG
;
A
#
# COMPACT_ATOMS: atom_id res chain seq x y z
N ASP A 1 26.23 1.71 -4.51
CA ASP A 1 26.33 1.06 -3.19
C ASP A 1 24.99 0.98 -2.46
N VAL A 2 24.14 2.01 -2.50
CA VAL A 2 22.78 2.00 -1.96
C VAL A 2 21.89 2.95 -2.77
N ILE A 3 20.59 2.69 -2.84
CA ILE A 3 19.59 3.63 -3.36
C ILE A 3 18.65 4.06 -2.22
N VAL A 4 18.42 5.36 -2.11
CA VAL A 4 17.54 5.95 -1.09
C VAL A 4 16.29 6.50 -1.74
N GLY A 5 15.12 5.97 -1.39
CA GLY A 5 13.82 6.52 -1.75
C GLY A 5 13.29 7.42 -0.62
N LEU A 6 13.40 8.73 -0.78
CA LEU A 6 12.89 9.73 0.16
C LEU A 6 11.65 10.41 -0.44
N GLY A 7 10.52 10.36 0.26
CA GLY A 7 9.28 11.02 -0.18
C GLY A 7 8.04 10.14 0.00
N GLY A 8 6.98 10.43 -0.76
CA GLY A 8 5.82 9.53 -0.86
C GLY A 8 6.06 8.28 -1.73
N GLY A 9 5.02 7.47 -1.90
CA GLY A 9 5.06 6.21 -2.66
C GLY A 9 5.71 6.32 -4.05
N SER A 10 5.41 7.37 -4.82
CA SER A 10 5.98 7.54 -6.16
C SER A 10 7.51 7.64 -6.17
N ASN A 11 8.12 8.24 -5.14
CA ASN A 11 9.58 8.35 -5.05
C ASN A 11 10.20 6.99 -4.68
N MET A 12 9.55 6.26 -3.77
CA MET A 12 10.01 4.93 -3.35
C MET A 12 9.84 3.89 -4.45
N ASP A 13 8.75 3.94 -5.21
CA ASP A 13 8.50 3.06 -6.34
C ASP A 13 9.51 3.32 -7.48
N LEU A 14 9.82 4.60 -7.74
CA LEU A 14 10.90 4.96 -8.65
C LEU A 14 12.25 4.43 -8.17
N ALA A 15 12.57 4.57 -6.87
CA ALA A 15 13.81 4.07 -6.28
C ALA A 15 13.93 2.54 -6.43
N LYS A 16 12.84 1.79 -6.18
CA LYS A 16 12.77 0.33 -6.37
C LYS A 16 13.10 -0.08 -7.79
N ILE A 17 12.46 0.57 -8.78
CA ILE A 17 12.69 0.23 -10.19
C ILE A 17 14.07 0.70 -10.66
N ALA A 18 14.56 1.84 -10.18
CA ALA A 18 15.93 2.28 -10.44
C ALA A 18 16.95 1.26 -9.90
N ALA A 19 16.72 0.67 -8.72
CA ALA A 19 17.58 -0.39 -8.19
C ALA A 19 17.58 -1.65 -9.05
N ALA A 20 16.40 -2.06 -9.54
CA ALA A 20 16.29 -3.18 -10.47
C ALA A 20 17.06 -2.92 -11.77
N VAL A 21 16.83 -1.78 -12.42
CA VAL A 21 17.50 -1.40 -13.68
C VAL A 21 19.00 -1.25 -13.49
N GLN A 22 19.44 -0.64 -12.38
CA GLN A 22 20.86 -0.47 -12.08
C GLN A 22 21.57 -1.82 -11.85
N THR A 23 20.86 -2.82 -11.30
CA THR A 23 21.45 -4.13 -10.98
C THR A 23 21.42 -5.08 -12.19
N HIS A 24 20.31 -5.10 -12.94
CA HIS A 24 20.01 -6.12 -13.95
C HIS A 24 19.94 -5.56 -15.38
N GLY A 25 20.11 -4.25 -15.58
CA GLY A 25 20.04 -3.59 -16.88
C GLY A 25 18.62 -3.39 -17.39
N GLY A 26 18.44 -3.36 -18.72
CA GLY A 26 17.11 -3.28 -19.34
C GLY A 26 16.38 -1.95 -19.17
N GLN A 27 15.08 -1.97 -19.46
CA GLN A 27 14.18 -0.82 -19.29
C GLN A 27 13.20 -1.10 -18.16
N ALA A 28 12.70 -0.05 -17.49
CA ALA A 28 11.70 -0.18 -16.42
C ALA A 28 10.50 -1.06 -16.81
N SER A 29 10.01 -0.91 -18.06
CA SER A 29 8.88 -1.69 -18.59
C SER A 29 9.17 -3.17 -18.74
N SER A 30 10.44 -3.59 -18.85
CA SER A 30 10.84 -5.00 -18.88
C SER A 30 10.54 -5.73 -17.56
N TYR A 31 10.34 -4.97 -16.48
CA TYR A 31 10.06 -5.49 -15.14
C TYR A 31 8.59 -5.41 -14.75
N PHE A 32 7.69 -4.96 -15.64
CA PHE A 32 6.27 -4.88 -15.34
C PHE A 32 5.63 -6.26 -15.14
N GLY A 33 4.79 -6.37 -14.11
CA GLY A 33 4.12 -7.60 -13.72
C GLY A 33 4.76 -8.29 -12.50
N MET A 34 4.30 -9.51 -12.25
CA MET A 34 4.73 -10.31 -11.10
C MET A 34 5.98 -11.12 -11.41
N ASP A 35 6.92 -11.15 -10.44
CA ASP A 35 8.15 -11.95 -10.45
C ASP A 35 9.01 -11.81 -11.71
N LYS A 36 9.05 -10.59 -12.28
CA LYS A 36 9.91 -10.25 -13.41
C LYS A 36 11.31 -9.77 -13.01
N ILE A 37 11.55 -9.51 -11.73
CA ILE A 37 12.87 -9.12 -11.22
C ILE A 37 13.76 -10.37 -11.14
N PRO A 38 14.90 -10.44 -11.87
CA PRO A 38 15.66 -11.69 -12.01
C PRO A 38 16.34 -12.20 -10.74
N GLY A 39 16.57 -11.31 -9.77
CA GLY A 39 17.33 -11.62 -8.56
C GLY A 39 17.40 -10.42 -7.62
N PRO A 40 18.15 -10.53 -6.51
CA PRO A 40 18.37 -9.44 -5.57
C PRO A 40 18.81 -8.15 -6.27
N VAL A 41 18.32 -7.01 -5.81
CA VAL A 41 18.68 -5.67 -6.32
C VAL A 41 19.62 -4.96 -5.33
N MET A 42 20.20 -3.84 -5.76
CA MET A 42 20.99 -2.96 -4.89
C MET A 42 20.22 -2.62 -3.61
N PRO A 43 20.87 -2.55 -2.43
CA PRO A 43 20.19 -2.23 -1.18
C PRO A 43 19.34 -0.96 -1.28
N LEU A 44 18.10 -1.08 -0.83
CA LEU A 44 17.09 -0.02 -0.84
C LEU A 44 16.86 0.49 0.58
N VAL A 45 16.97 1.79 0.79
CA VAL A 45 16.55 2.47 2.02
C VAL A 45 15.37 3.37 1.69
N CYS A 46 14.25 3.18 2.36
CA CYS A 46 13.04 3.96 2.12
C CYS A 46 12.70 4.84 3.33
N ILE A 47 12.38 6.10 3.06
CA ILE A 47 12.13 7.14 4.06
C ILE A 47 10.81 7.83 3.68
N PRO A 48 9.67 7.36 4.19
CA PRO A 48 8.37 7.91 3.82
C PRO A 48 8.18 9.32 4.38
N THR A 49 7.62 10.23 3.57
CA THR A 49 7.19 11.58 4.00
C THR A 49 5.66 11.73 3.99
N THR A 50 4.95 10.64 3.75
CA THR A 50 3.48 10.55 3.72
C THR A 50 3.03 9.31 4.46
N SER A 51 1.94 9.41 5.21
CA SER A 51 1.36 8.29 5.95
C SER A 51 0.26 7.63 5.11
N GLY A 52 0.65 6.76 4.16
CA GLY A 52 -0.32 6.07 3.30
C GLY A 52 0.16 4.78 2.65
N THR A 53 1.07 4.90 1.69
CA THR A 53 1.29 3.84 0.68
C THR A 53 1.94 2.58 1.23
N GLY A 54 2.64 2.65 2.37
CA GLY A 54 3.41 1.52 2.92
C GLY A 54 4.51 1.02 1.99
N SER A 55 4.92 1.81 0.98
CA SER A 55 5.90 1.38 -0.02
C SER A 55 7.27 1.12 0.61
N GLU A 56 7.58 1.75 1.74
CA GLU A 56 8.80 1.52 2.51
C GLU A 56 8.93 0.10 3.08
N VAL A 57 7.83 -0.66 3.16
CA VAL A 57 7.81 -2.06 3.65
C VAL A 57 7.25 -3.04 2.61
N SER A 58 6.90 -2.57 1.41
CA SER A 58 6.23 -3.40 0.40
C SER A 58 7.17 -3.97 -0.68
N HIS A 59 6.78 -5.11 -1.25
CA HIS A 59 7.43 -5.73 -2.41
C HIS A 59 6.94 -5.18 -3.77
N SER A 60 6.09 -4.15 -3.75
CA SER A 60 5.40 -3.62 -4.93
C SER A 60 5.97 -2.27 -5.32
N ALA A 61 6.02 -2.00 -6.62
CA ALA A 61 6.29 -0.68 -7.19
C ALA A 61 5.29 -0.42 -8.30
N VAL A 62 4.65 0.76 -8.30
CA VAL A 62 3.67 1.14 -9.31
C VAL A 62 4.20 2.31 -10.13
N LEU A 63 4.32 2.11 -11.45
CA LEU A 63 4.72 3.16 -12.38
C LEU A 63 3.61 3.41 -13.41
N THR A 64 3.54 4.64 -13.92
CA THR A 64 2.64 4.95 -15.03
C THR A 64 3.30 4.59 -16.36
N ASP A 65 2.68 3.67 -17.10
CA ASP A 65 3.00 3.42 -18.50
C ASP A 65 2.38 4.52 -19.37
N LYS A 66 3.21 5.47 -19.79
CA LYS A 66 2.78 6.60 -20.63
C LYS A 66 2.32 6.17 -22.02
N THR A 67 2.74 5.00 -22.50
CA THR A 67 2.33 4.51 -23.84
C THR A 67 0.87 4.08 -23.80
N ASN A 68 0.51 3.32 -22.76
CA ASN A 68 -0.83 2.75 -22.60
C ASN A 68 -1.74 3.61 -21.70
N GLN A 69 -1.22 4.69 -21.09
CA GLN A 69 -1.93 5.58 -20.17
C GLN A 69 -2.54 4.84 -18.98
N ILE A 70 -1.84 3.82 -18.47
CA ILE A 70 -2.27 3.00 -17.34
C ILE A 70 -1.20 2.96 -16.25
N LYS A 71 -1.62 2.79 -15.00
CA LYS A 71 -0.72 2.38 -13.92
C LYS A 71 -0.41 0.89 -14.06
N VAL A 72 0.86 0.53 -13.95
CA VAL A 72 1.33 -0.86 -14.04
C VAL A 72 2.14 -1.17 -12.79
N SER A 73 1.82 -2.31 -12.18
CA SER A 73 2.49 -2.79 -10.98
C SER A 73 3.62 -3.77 -11.34
N THR A 74 4.77 -3.59 -10.71
CA THR A 74 5.83 -4.58 -10.59
C THR A 74 5.81 -5.14 -9.18
N GLN A 75 5.79 -6.47 -9.06
CA GLN A 75 5.77 -7.15 -7.76
C GLN A 75 6.90 -8.16 -7.70
N SER A 76 7.77 -8.04 -6.70
CA SER A 76 8.82 -9.02 -6.44
C SER A 76 9.38 -8.82 -5.03
N ASN A 77 9.62 -9.92 -4.32
CA ASN A 77 10.27 -9.86 -3.01
C ASN A 77 11.66 -9.20 -3.05
N TYR A 78 12.35 -9.18 -4.20
CA TYR A 78 13.61 -8.46 -4.35
C TYR A 78 13.48 -6.94 -4.29
N LEU A 79 12.26 -6.38 -4.39
CA LEU A 79 12.01 -4.94 -4.25
C LEU A 79 11.71 -4.50 -2.82
N ARG A 80 11.63 -5.44 -1.85
CA ARG A 80 11.44 -5.08 -0.45
C ARG A 80 12.64 -4.26 0.03
N PRO A 81 12.42 -3.07 0.61
CA PRO A 81 13.51 -2.27 1.13
C PRO A 81 14.30 -3.01 2.22
N ALA A 82 15.61 -2.83 2.22
CA ALA A 82 16.49 -3.38 3.26
C ALA A 82 16.33 -2.64 4.59
N LEU A 83 15.89 -1.38 4.54
CA LEU A 83 15.62 -0.55 5.70
C LEU A 83 14.49 0.44 5.40
N ALA A 84 13.52 0.52 6.31
CA ALA A 84 12.54 1.60 6.36
C ALA A 84 12.88 2.53 7.54
N LEU A 85 13.09 3.82 7.27
CA LEU A 85 13.30 4.85 8.29
C LEU A 85 12.05 5.72 8.37
N VAL A 86 11.15 5.36 9.29
CA VAL A 86 9.88 6.06 9.49
C VAL A 86 10.05 7.11 10.58
N ASP A 87 10.35 8.34 10.17
CA ASP A 87 10.36 9.52 11.05
C ASP A 87 9.08 10.35 10.80
N PRO A 88 8.12 10.35 11.75
CA PRO A 88 6.87 11.10 11.58
C PRO A 88 7.05 12.59 11.32
N GLN A 89 8.14 13.21 11.79
CA GLN A 89 8.40 14.64 11.60
C GLN A 89 8.51 15.01 10.13
N LEU A 90 8.98 14.07 9.29
CA LEU A 90 9.05 14.25 7.83
C LEU A 90 7.66 14.30 7.18
N SER A 91 6.61 13.92 7.90
CA SER A 91 5.22 14.02 7.46
C SER A 91 4.54 15.30 7.95
N TYR A 92 5.09 16.08 8.88
CA TYR A 92 4.39 17.22 9.51
C TYR A 92 4.07 18.34 8.51
N SER A 93 4.92 18.53 7.50
CA SER A 93 4.66 19.49 6.41
C SER A 93 3.78 18.91 5.28
N CYS A 94 3.28 17.68 5.40
CA CYS A 94 2.45 17.06 4.37
C CYS A 94 1.14 17.87 4.19
N PRO A 95 0.82 18.35 2.97
CA PRO A 95 -0.37 19.14 2.71
C PRO A 95 -1.66 18.39 3.08
N ARG A 96 -2.67 19.14 3.53
CA ARG A 96 -3.96 18.60 3.97
C ARG A 96 -4.58 17.56 3.03
N GLN A 97 -4.66 17.86 1.73
CA GLN A 97 -5.24 16.94 0.75
C GLN A 97 -4.41 15.65 0.62
N VAL A 98 -3.08 15.77 0.62
CA VAL A 98 -2.18 14.60 0.53
C VAL A 98 -2.32 13.74 1.78
N ALA A 99 -2.42 14.34 2.97
CA ALA A 99 -2.64 13.62 4.22
C ALA A 99 -4.00 12.89 4.24
N ALA A 100 -5.06 13.52 3.71
CA ALA A 100 -6.37 12.89 3.61
C ALA A 100 -6.33 11.69 2.66
N ASP A 101 -5.82 11.90 1.44
CA ASP A 101 -5.76 10.86 0.43
C ASP A 101 -4.86 9.71 0.88
N SER A 102 -3.67 10.00 1.41
CA SER A 102 -2.74 8.97 1.89
C SER A 102 -3.30 8.20 3.08
N GLY A 103 -3.98 8.87 4.01
CA GLY A 103 -4.58 8.20 5.15
C GLY A 103 -5.73 7.27 4.77
N ILE A 104 -6.56 7.66 3.79
CA ILE A 104 -7.61 6.80 3.21
C ILE A 104 -7.01 5.62 2.44
N ASP A 105 -5.87 5.83 1.78
CA ASP A 105 -5.12 4.75 1.14
C ASP A 105 -4.65 3.71 2.16
N ALA A 106 -4.03 4.14 3.26
CA ALA A 106 -3.66 3.25 4.38
C ALA A 106 -4.86 2.51 4.99
N LEU A 107 -6.00 3.19 5.14
CA LEU A 107 -7.22 2.55 5.66
C LEU A 107 -7.69 1.43 4.72
N THR A 108 -7.70 1.73 3.41
CA THR A 108 -8.06 0.78 2.38
C THR A 108 -7.12 -0.42 2.40
N HIS A 109 -5.80 -0.20 2.48
CA HIS A 109 -4.80 -1.27 2.60
C HIS A 109 -5.12 -2.19 3.79
N ALA A 110 -5.37 -1.63 4.98
CA ALA A 110 -5.64 -2.42 6.16
C ALA A 110 -6.96 -3.21 6.05
N ILE A 111 -8.03 -2.59 5.56
CA ILE A 111 -9.33 -3.25 5.38
C ILE A 111 -9.24 -4.37 4.33
N GLU A 112 -8.58 -4.13 3.20
CA GLU A 112 -8.45 -5.15 2.16
C GLU A 112 -7.54 -6.29 2.58
N ALA A 113 -6.44 -6.02 3.30
CA ALA A 113 -5.59 -7.05 3.87
C ALA A 113 -6.36 -7.94 4.87
N TYR A 114 -7.15 -7.33 5.76
CA TYR A 114 -7.93 -8.04 6.77
C TYR A 114 -9.10 -8.84 6.18
N THR A 115 -9.62 -8.39 5.03
CA THR A 115 -10.76 -9.06 4.35
C THR A 115 -10.33 -9.92 3.17
N ALA A 116 -9.02 -10.05 2.93
CA ALA A 116 -8.45 -10.90 1.89
C ALA A 116 -8.88 -12.36 2.06
N VAL A 117 -8.67 -13.17 1.01
CA VAL A 117 -8.86 -14.61 1.08
C VAL A 117 -7.93 -15.18 2.14
N GLU A 118 -8.43 -16.05 3.02
CA GLU A 118 -7.63 -16.66 4.07
C GLU A 118 -6.50 -17.50 3.48
N TYR A 119 -5.34 -17.49 4.14
CA TYR A 119 -4.13 -18.16 3.63
C TYR A 119 -4.31 -19.66 3.35
N ASP A 120 -5.19 -20.33 4.09
CA ASP A 120 -5.50 -21.75 3.95
C ASP A 120 -6.53 -22.04 2.85
N ARG A 121 -7.13 -20.99 2.28
CA ARG A 121 -8.15 -21.06 1.20
C ARG A 121 -7.71 -20.39 -0.08
N LEU A 122 -6.59 -19.65 -0.07
CA LEU A 122 -6.06 -19.01 -1.25
C LEU A 122 -5.57 -20.07 -2.25
N VAL A 123 -6.16 -20.07 -3.44
CA VAL A 123 -5.77 -20.97 -4.53
C VAL A 123 -5.05 -20.16 -5.60
N VAL A 124 -3.79 -20.52 -5.85
CA VAL A 124 -3.01 -19.98 -6.98
C VAL A 124 -3.20 -20.91 -8.19
N PRO A 125 -3.68 -20.41 -9.34
CA PRO A 125 -3.87 -21.24 -10.53
C PRO A 125 -2.56 -21.92 -10.99
N PRO A 126 -2.62 -23.15 -11.56
CA PRO A 126 -1.44 -23.82 -12.07
C PRO A 126 -0.70 -22.99 -13.12
N GLY A 127 0.60 -22.76 -12.92
CA GLY A 127 1.44 -21.99 -13.82
C GLY A 127 1.45 -20.47 -13.55
N GLU A 128 0.70 -20.01 -12.55
CA GLU A 128 0.76 -18.63 -12.04
C GLU A 128 1.61 -18.56 -10.77
N THR A 129 2.17 -17.37 -10.51
CA THR A 129 2.76 -17.05 -9.21
C THR A 129 1.84 -16.09 -8.47
N CYS A 130 1.94 -16.05 -7.14
CA CYS A 130 1.27 -15.06 -6.32
C CYS A 130 2.29 -14.49 -5.34
N ALA A 131 2.47 -13.17 -5.37
CA ALA A 131 3.33 -12.47 -4.42
C ALA A 131 2.72 -12.41 -3.01
N TYR A 132 1.43 -12.74 -2.89
CA TYR A 132 0.66 -12.69 -1.66
C TYR A 132 0.30 -14.10 -1.17
N MET A 133 0.13 -14.22 0.14
CA MET A 133 -0.22 -15.48 0.80
C MET A 133 -1.63 -15.51 1.38
N GLY A 134 -2.43 -14.45 1.21
CA GLY A 134 -3.76 -14.31 1.82
C GLY A 134 -3.70 -13.77 3.25
N SER A 135 -4.85 -13.57 3.89
CA SER A 135 -4.92 -13.12 5.29
C SER A 135 -4.46 -14.23 6.24
N PHE A 136 -3.75 -13.84 7.30
CA PHE A 136 -3.22 -14.74 8.31
C PHE A 136 -3.06 -14.00 9.65
N PRO A 137 -2.98 -14.70 10.80
CA PRO A 137 -3.15 -14.07 12.10
C PRO A 137 -2.22 -12.88 12.39
N LEU A 138 -0.97 -12.91 11.92
CA LEU A 138 -0.05 -11.79 12.14
C LEU A 138 -0.43 -10.58 11.28
N ALA A 139 -0.77 -10.76 10.00
CA ALA A 139 -1.25 -9.67 9.16
C ALA A 139 -2.57 -9.10 9.69
N ASP A 140 -3.43 -9.95 10.25
CA ASP A 140 -4.67 -9.52 10.87
C ASP A 140 -4.42 -8.61 12.07
N CYS A 141 -3.48 -8.96 12.96
CA CYS A 141 -3.08 -8.08 14.07
C CYS A 141 -2.55 -6.71 13.60
N LEU A 142 -1.76 -6.69 12.53
CA LEU A 142 -1.21 -5.46 11.96
C LEU A 142 -2.32 -4.60 11.35
N ALA A 143 -3.22 -5.22 10.59
CA ALA A 143 -4.35 -4.55 9.96
C ALA A 143 -5.33 -4.00 10.99
N GLU A 144 -5.71 -4.78 12.01
CA GLU A 144 -6.59 -4.31 13.09
C GLU A 144 -6.00 -3.09 13.79
N LYS A 145 -4.71 -3.13 14.14
CA LYS A 145 -4.06 -2.00 14.81
C LYS A 145 -3.98 -0.77 13.90
N ALA A 146 -3.72 -0.96 12.62
CA ALA A 146 -3.74 0.11 11.65
C ALA A 146 -5.14 0.77 11.56
N ILE A 147 -6.20 -0.02 11.48
CA ILE A 147 -7.59 0.48 11.40
C ILE A 147 -7.96 1.29 12.64
N GLU A 148 -7.65 0.76 13.83
CA GLU A 148 -7.87 1.46 15.11
C GLU A 148 -7.17 2.83 15.14
N LEU A 149 -5.87 2.86 14.80
CA LEU A 149 -5.09 4.09 14.78
C LEU A 149 -5.63 5.07 13.74
N ILE A 150 -5.97 4.61 12.54
CA ILE A 150 -6.47 5.48 11.47
C ILE A 150 -7.83 6.08 11.85
N GLY A 151 -8.75 5.26 12.36
CA GLY A 151 -10.07 5.71 12.81
C GLY A 151 -10.00 6.79 13.89
N GLY A 152 -9.05 6.65 14.83
CA GLY A 152 -8.87 7.61 15.92
C GLY A 152 -8.08 8.88 15.57
N ASN A 153 -7.30 8.90 14.47
CA ASN A 153 -6.31 9.96 14.25
C ASN A 153 -6.41 10.68 12.90
N LEU A 154 -6.97 10.06 11.86
CA LEU A 154 -6.93 10.63 10.51
C LEU A 154 -7.55 12.03 10.42
N VAL A 155 -8.70 12.23 11.07
CA VAL A 155 -9.42 13.51 11.02
C VAL A 155 -8.58 14.65 11.62
N ALA A 156 -7.95 14.42 12.79
CA ALA A 156 -7.11 15.41 13.46
C ALA A 156 -5.79 15.66 12.68
N ALA A 157 -5.17 14.59 12.15
CA ALA A 157 -3.96 14.71 11.33
C ALA A 157 -4.19 15.57 10.07
N VAL A 158 -5.40 15.50 9.49
CA VAL A 158 -5.79 16.24 8.28
C VAL A 158 -6.24 17.67 8.58
N ASN A 159 -7.15 17.86 9.53
CA ASN A 159 -7.79 19.17 9.74
C ASN A 159 -7.00 20.08 10.67
N ASP A 160 -6.35 19.51 11.69
CA ASP A 160 -5.65 20.27 12.73
C ASP A 160 -4.13 20.18 12.57
N ALA A 161 -3.65 19.30 11.69
CA ALA A 161 -2.24 18.96 11.54
C ALA A 161 -1.57 18.55 12.86
N ASP A 162 -2.35 17.94 13.75
CA ASP A 162 -1.90 17.51 15.08
C ASP A 162 -0.72 16.52 14.95
N GLU A 163 0.39 16.84 15.61
CA GLU A 163 1.65 16.09 15.50
C GLU A 163 1.47 14.66 16.03
N GLN A 164 0.78 14.49 17.16
CA GLN A 164 0.54 13.17 17.75
C GLN A 164 -0.34 12.30 16.83
N ALA A 165 -1.34 12.90 16.20
CA ALA A 165 -2.15 12.23 15.19
C ALA A 165 -1.33 11.85 13.95
N ARG A 166 -0.39 12.71 13.51
CA ARG A 166 0.53 12.39 12.41
C ARG A 166 1.51 11.27 12.76
N ASP A 167 2.00 11.21 14.00
CA ASP A 167 2.81 10.11 14.52
C ASP A 167 2.05 8.79 14.46
N ASN A 168 0.82 8.79 14.96
CA ASN A 168 -0.05 7.63 14.93
C ASN A 168 -0.38 7.20 13.50
N MET A 169 -0.62 8.14 12.59
CA MET A 169 -0.85 7.85 11.17
C MET A 169 0.40 7.27 10.49
N ALA A 170 1.60 7.75 10.82
CA ALA A 170 2.84 7.22 10.28
C ALA A 170 3.03 5.75 10.68
N LEU A 171 2.83 5.43 11.97
CA LEU A 171 2.82 4.04 12.44
C LEU A 171 1.73 3.22 11.74
N ALA A 172 0.50 3.73 11.67
CA ALA A 172 -0.61 3.00 11.09
C ALA A 172 -0.41 2.70 9.60
N ALA A 173 0.15 3.63 8.83
CA ALA A 173 0.46 3.42 7.42
C ALA A 173 1.52 2.34 7.22
N THR A 174 2.57 2.30 8.05
CA THR A 174 3.58 1.23 8.00
C THR A 174 2.98 -0.12 8.39
N LEU A 175 2.13 -0.17 9.43
CA LEU A 175 1.43 -1.41 9.83
C LEU A 175 0.50 -1.92 8.71
N ALA A 176 -0.29 -1.04 8.10
CA ALA A 176 -1.12 -1.36 6.94
C ALA A 176 -0.26 -1.86 5.77
N GLY A 177 0.88 -1.21 5.53
CA GLY A 177 1.90 -1.59 4.56
C GLY A 177 2.40 -3.03 4.76
N MET A 178 2.77 -3.37 5.99
CA MET A 178 3.21 -4.71 6.37
C MET A 178 2.08 -5.73 6.21
N ALA A 179 0.84 -5.38 6.52
CA ALA A 179 -0.31 -6.27 6.36
C ALA A 179 -0.57 -6.57 4.88
N PHE A 180 -0.85 -5.55 4.06
CA PHE A 180 -1.20 -5.76 2.65
C PHE A 180 -0.04 -6.34 1.85
N SER A 181 1.20 -5.98 2.16
CA SER A 181 2.35 -6.51 1.43
C SER A 181 2.55 -8.02 1.63
N ASN A 182 1.83 -8.66 2.56
CA ASN A 182 1.83 -10.11 2.68
C ASN A 182 0.48 -10.71 2.27
N SER A 183 -0.64 -10.08 2.67
CA SER A 183 -1.98 -10.63 2.43
C SER A 183 -2.58 -10.26 1.07
N GLY A 184 -2.07 -9.21 0.45
CA GLY A 184 -2.61 -8.63 -0.78
C GLY A 184 -3.60 -7.50 -0.52
N VAL A 185 -3.91 -6.81 -1.61
CA VAL A 185 -5.05 -5.91 -1.76
C VAL A 185 -6.12 -6.61 -2.60
N ALA A 186 -7.32 -6.04 -2.67
CA ALA A 186 -8.46 -6.69 -3.29
C ALA A 186 -9.14 -5.79 -4.34
N LEU A 187 -10.47 -5.77 -4.36
CA LEU A 187 -11.26 -5.20 -5.44
C LEU A 187 -11.20 -3.66 -5.48
N VAL A 188 -10.94 -2.97 -4.36
CA VAL A 188 -10.77 -1.51 -4.34
C VAL A 188 -9.57 -1.11 -5.18
N HIS A 189 -8.39 -1.64 -4.86
CA HIS A 189 -7.16 -1.33 -5.60
C HIS A 189 -7.23 -1.82 -7.06
N ALA A 190 -7.83 -2.99 -7.30
CA ALA A 190 -7.99 -3.51 -8.66
C ALA A 190 -8.85 -2.60 -9.55
N LEU A 191 -9.89 -1.99 -8.99
CA LEU A 191 -10.77 -1.05 -9.69
C LEU A 191 -10.18 0.36 -9.76
N GLU A 192 -9.36 0.77 -8.79
CA GLU A 192 -8.75 2.11 -8.79
C GLU A 192 -7.81 2.30 -9.97
N TYR A 193 -6.97 1.31 -10.33
CA TYR A 193 -5.98 1.50 -11.38
C TYR A 193 -6.55 2.03 -12.71
N PRO A 194 -7.62 1.43 -13.28
CA PRO A 194 -8.26 1.99 -14.48
C PRO A 194 -9.04 3.28 -14.19
N LEU A 195 -9.73 3.39 -13.05
CA LEU A 195 -10.57 4.55 -12.74
C LEU A 195 -9.77 5.82 -12.45
N GLY A 196 -8.69 5.72 -11.68
CA GLY A 196 -7.78 6.84 -11.39
C GLY A 196 -7.12 7.39 -12.65
N GLY A 197 -6.83 6.51 -13.63
CA GLY A 197 -6.34 6.92 -14.96
C GLY A 197 -7.36 7.77 -15.72
N VAL A 198 -8.64 7.40 -15.69
CA VAL A 198 -9.73 8.09 -16.42
C VAL A 198 -10.18 9.37 -15.71
N LEU A 199 -10.30 9.33 -14.37
CA LEU A 199 -10.84 10.44 -13.57
C LEU A 199 -9.79 11.49 -13.21
N HIS A 200 -8.51 11.21 -13.46
CA HIS A 200 -7.38 12.06 -13.08
C HIS A 200 -7.40 12.47 -11.59
N CYS A 201 -7.85 11.56 -10.72
CA CYS A 201 -7.84 11.75 -9.27
C CYS A 201 -6.58 11.13 -8.63
N SER A 202 -6.33 11.48 -7.38
CA SER A 202 -5.27 10.82 -6.60
C SER A 202 -5.66 9.38 -6.26
N HIS A 203 -4.65 8.53 -5.99
CA HIS A 203 -4.85 7.12 -5.65
C HIS A 203 -5.78 6.94 -4.44
N GLY A 204 -5.49 7.67 -3.36
CA GLY A 204 -6.29 7.66 -2.14
C GLY A 204 -7.73 8.14 -2.34
N ALA A 205 -7.95 9.17 -3.17
CA ALA A 205 -9.31 9.62 -3.47
C ALA A 205 -10.11 8.57 -4.25
N GLY A 206 -9.49 7.90 -5.23
CA GLY A 206 -10.09 6.79 -5.96
C GLY A 206 -10.44 5.61 -5.05
N ASN A 207 -9.49 5.20 -4.20
CA ASN A 207 -9.68 4.15 -3.21
C ASN A 207 -10.83 4.49 -2.24
N GLY A 208 -10.84 5.71 -1.70
CA GLY A 208 -11.89 6.19 -0.79
C GLY A 208 -13.29 6.20 -1.40
N LEU A 209 -13.40 6.56 -2.68
CA LEU A 209 -14.67 6.53 -3.41
C LEU A 209 -15.20 5.09 -3.54
N LEU A 210 -14.33 4.13 -3.81
CA LEU A 210 -14.68 2.74 -4.10
C LEU A 210 -14.91 1.88 -2.85
N LEU A 211 -14.13 2.13 -1.79
CA LEU A 211 -14.11 1.36 -0.56
C LEU A 211 -15.50 1.03 0.00
N PRO A 212 -16.43 1.98 0.24
CA PRO A 212 -17.74 1.65 0.81
C PRO A 212 -18.58 0.72 -0.08
N TYR A 213 -18.46 0.82 -1.40
CA TYR A 213 -19.20 -0.04 -2.33
C TYR A 213 -18.63 -1.45 -2.38
N VAL A 214 -17.30 -1.58 -2.36
CA VAL A 214 -16.62 -2.87 -2.31
C VAL A 214 -16.88 -3.58 -0.97
N MET A 215 -16.84 -2.85 0.15
CA MET A 215 -17.22 -3.41 1.46
C MET A 215 -18.65 -3.93 1.46
N LYS A 216 -19.60 -3.20 0.85
CA LYS A 216 -20.99 -3.65 0.71
C LYS A 216 -21.10 -4.91 -0.16
N PHE A 217 -20.34 -4.98 -1.25
CA PHE A 217 -20.29 -6.15 -2.12
C PHE A 217 -19.72 -7.39 -1.40
N ASN A 218 -18.64 -7.21 -0.63
CA ASN A 218 -17.99 -8.30 0.13
C ASN A 218 -18.73 -8.69 1.41
N ARG A 219 -19.66 -7.87 1.91
CA ARG A 219 -20.34 -8.06 3.20
C ARG A 219 -20.90 -9.48 3.40
N PRO A 220 -21.61 -10.11 2.45
CA PRO A 220 -22.14 -11.46 2.64
C PRO A 220 -21.08 -12.53 2.90
N ALA A 221 -19.85 -12.32 2.44
CA ALA A 221 -18.73 -13.25 2.61
C ALA A 221 -17.83 -12.90 3.81
N ARG A 222 -17.90 -11.67 4.32
CA ARG A 222 -16.96 -11.10 5.31
C ARG A 222 -17.65 -10.38 6.47
N GLU A 223 -18.86 -10.80 6.83
CA GLU A 223 -19.69 -10.11 7.84
C GLU A 223 -18.99 -9.96 9.20
N ALA A 224 -18.40 -11.03 9.74
CA ALA A 224 -17.68 -10.98 11.02
C ALA A 224 -16.48 -10.03 10.98
N ALA A 225 -15.71 -10.04 9.89
CA ALA A 225 -14.58 -9.14 9.69
C ALA A 225 -15.04 -7.68 9.64
N PHE A 226 -16.13 -7.36 8.93
CA PHE A 226 -16.67 -6.01 8.89
C PHE A 226 -17.27 -5.56 10.23
N ALA A 227 -17.88 -6.46 11.00
CA ALA A 227 -18.33 -6.14 12.36
C ALA A 227 -17.14 -5.78 13.27
N ARG A 228 -16.02 -6.50 13.14
CA ARG A 228 -14.78 -6.19 13.85
C ARG A 228 -14.20 -4.84 13.42
N ILE A 229 -14.12 -4.58 12.11
CA ILE A 229 -13.68 -3.28 11.55
C ILE A 229 -14.53 -2.13 12.10
N ALA A 230 -15.86 -2.30 12.12
CA ALA A 230 -16.76 -1.28 12.68
C ALA A 230 -16.42 -0.99 14.15
N GLY A 231 -16.22 -2.03 14.98
CA GLY A 231 -15.82 -1.84 16.38
C GLY A 231 -14.45 -1.17 16.57
N LEU A 232 -13.52 -1.32 15.62
CA LEU A 232 -12.20 -0.67 15.66
C LEU A 232 -12.26 0.81 15.25
N LEU A 233 -13.21 1.17 14.40
CA LEU A 233 -13.41 2.56 13.95
C LEU A 233 -14.21 3.41 14.95
N GLY A 234 -14.81 2.78 15.97
CA GLY A 234 -15.66 3.42 16.99
C GLY A 234 -17.13 3.56 16.58
#